data_AF-A0A1J4JNH9-F1
#
_entry.id   AF-A0A1J4JNH9-F1
#
_cell.length_a   1.000
_cell.length_b   1.000
_cell.length_c   1.000
_cell.angle_alpha   90.00
_cell.angle_beta   90.00
_cell.angle_gamma   90.00
#
_symmetry.space_group_name_H-M   'P 1'
#
loop_
_entity.id
_entity.type
_entity.pdbx_description
1 polymer ?
#
loop_
_entity_poly.entity_id
_entity_poly.type
_entity_poly.pdbx_seq_one_letter_code
_entity_poly.pdbx_strand_id
1 'polypeptide(L)'
;MNDTYLICDNVGENGYSIFPNAYEASSTPIQIEGFATYILSHHLDCPSYPFYSVLYENPSKSSYVIPIKFHESIPNFNILGFLTTPTEKGIVIHVSTSFFNTLDLRYSCIRVKGGNFFEQKNFYHELGALHHLGILHDYSPLDFYDKDNINNLINKLHKVYGTYGTLEDALSTTFQRIYFAIHFFNIQEAITVCNRYDLKENPSFGALFPSLQNSTELDLIKKFVTVGNNNDSPFIILINYLRTIFMAIHHQDPAIKDIDDEEGMKRYVHQLQEHFGFQQGNCDIKTATKIIESVQMTKFDPLPIFRMAGIDISLYTESDFPCLSLLETQKSDDFGSQIKTEMNHVIASTPDPRAKIDWMKDKINNELERYSERCNELSENISNIEERIRKLSERLVQVMEESEQAAVGAEAATKALNVVFESHKKIQIKFDKFQNHLSGEQRNTRVILVLGLFFTLVGVVRFFFDRH
;
A
#
# COMPACT_ATOMS: atom_id res chain seq x y z
N MET A 1 -26.49 -9.45 36.51
CA MET A 1 -26.31 -9.86 35.10
C MET A 1 -24.93 -9.41 34.71
N ASN A 2 -24.02 -10.34 34.44
CA ASN A 2 -22.62 -10.01 34.15
C ASN A 2 -22.12 -10.95 33.06
N ASP A 3 -22.93 -11.07 32.00
CA ASP A 3 -22.62 -11.94 30.86
C ASP A 3 -21.30 -11.47 30.24
N THR A 4 -20.41 -12.43 29.99
CA THR A 4 -19.15 -12.18 29.32
C THR A 4 -19.36 -12.32 27.83
N TYR A 5 -19.08 -11.25 27.10
CA TYR A 5 -19.14 -11.22 25.65
C TYR A 5 -17.74 -11.39 25.07
N LEU A 6 -17.64 -11.95 23.87
CA LEU A 6 -16.37 -12.27 23.22
C LEU A 6 -16.26 -11.53 21.88
N ILE A 7 -15.13 -10.84 21.67
CA ILE A 7 -14.82 -10.09 20.44
C ILE A 7 -13.41 -10.44 19.95
N CYS A 8 -13.11 -10.22 18.65
CA CYS A 8 -11.79 -10.49 18.06
C CYS A 8 -10.92 -9.25 17.85
N ASP A 9 -11.30 -8.14 18.49
CA ASP A 9 -10.62 -6.85 18.41
C ASP A 9 -10.48 -6.25 19.81
N ASN A 10 -9.81 -5.11 19.92
CA ASN A 10 -9.71 -4.35 21.16
C ASN A 10 -11.00 -3.56 21.41
N VAL A 11 -11.26 -3.25 22.68
CA VAL A 11 -12.26 -2.24 23.03
C VAL A 11 -11.63 -0.89 22.70
N GLY A 12 -12.00 -0.31 21.55
CA GLY A 12 -11.25 0.78 20.89
C GLY A 12 -10.74 1.91 21.80
N GLU A 13 -9.61 2.49 21.41
CA GLU A 13 -8.93 3.56 22.13
C GLU A 13 -9.43 4.96 21.69
N ASN A 14 -9.16 6.00 22.48
CA ASN A 14 -9.42 7.40 22.11
C ASN A 14 -10.89 7.75 21.76
N GLY A 15 -11.85 7.02 22.32
CA GLY A 15 -13.28 7.31 22.17
C GLY A 15 -13.94 6.72 20.92
N TYR A 16 -13.24 5.89 20.15
CA TYR A 16 -13.76 5.21 18.96
C TYR A 16 -13.87 3.71 19.22
N SER A 17 -14.95 3.30 19.89
CA SER A 17 -15.31 1.90 20.05
C SER A 17 -16.70 1.67 19.48
N ILE A 18 -16.87 0.59 18.72
CA ILE A 18 -18.19 0.16 18.25
C ILE A 18 -19.12 -0.23 19.41
N PHE A 19 -18.53 -0.59 20.56
CA PHE A 19 -19.24 -0.97 21.77
C PHE A 19 -18.96 0.09 22.85
N PRO A 20 -19.70 1.21 22.84
CA PRO A 20 -19.57 2.21 23.90
C PRO A 20 -19.89 1.55 25.25
N ASN A 21 -19.14 1.93 26.29
CA ASN A 21 -19.25 1.38 27.66
C ASN A 21 -18.80 -0.07 27.85
N ALA A 22 -18.22 -0.71 26.83
CA ALA A 22 -17.52 -1.96 27.01
C ALA A 22 -16.18 -1.73 27.73
N TYR A 23 -15.73 -2.73 28.48
CA TYR A 23 -14.38 -2.81 29.04
C TYR A 23 -13.85 -4.23 28.91
N GLU A 24 -12.54 -4.36 28.76
CA GLU A 24 -11.87 -5.65 28.70
C GLU A 24 -11.91 -6.32 30.08
N ALA A 25 -12.52 -7.51 30.15
CA ALA A 25 -12.54 -8.32 31.37
C ALA A 25 -11.22 -9.09 31.55
N SER A 26 -10.52 -9.37 30.44
CA SER A 26 -9.19 -9.94 30.39
C SER A 26 -8.56 -9.58 29.05
N SER A 27 -7.28 -9.21 29.04
CA SER A 27 -6.51 -8.95 27.82
C SER A 27 -5.92 -10.22 27.20
N THR A 28 -6.02 -11.37 27.89
CA THR A 28 -5.50 -12.65 27.39
C THR A 28 -6.44 -13.25 26.34
N PRO A 29 -6.00 -13.41 25.07
CA PRO A 29 -6.83 -14.02 24.04
C PRO A 29 -7.11 -15.49 24.33
N ILE A 30 -8.34 -15.92 24.04
CA ILE A 30 -8.83 -17.30 24.19
C ILE A 30 -9.22 -17.83 22.81
N GLN A 31 -8.85 -19.06 22.50
CA GLN A 31 -9.26 -19.71 21.26
C GLN A 31 -10.69 -20.26 21.37
N ILE A 32 -11.50 -20.00 20.35
CA ILE A 32 -12.84 -20.55 20.16
C ILE A 32 -12.95 -21.23 18.79
N GLU A 33 -13.80 -22.25 18.68
CA GLU A 33 -14.10 -22.95 17.44
C GLU A 33 -15.42 -22.45 16.83
N GLY A 34 -15.59 -22.66 15.53
CA GLY A 34 -16.82 -22.33 14.80
C GLY A 34 -16.86 -20.90 14.26
N PHE A 35 -15.76 -20.15 14.36
CA PHE A 35 -15.66 -18.77 13.88
C PHE A 35 -14.35 -18.54 13.13
N ALA A 36 -14.37 -17.56 12.24
CA ALA A 36 -13.20 -17.06 11.53
C ALA A 36 -13.08 -15.54 11.70
N THR A 37 -11.85 -15.08 11.92
CA THR A 37 -11.54 -13.66 12.08
C THR A 37 -11.21 -13.05 10.72
N TYR A 38 -11.83 -11.93 10.41
CA TYR A 38 -11.57 -11.13 9.22
C TYR A 38 -11.19 -9.71 9.63
N ILE A 39 -10.28 -9.11 8.87
CA ILE A 39 -9.87 -7.71 9.03
C ILE A 39 -10.41 -6.85 7.89
N LEU A 40 -10.71 -5.59 8.20
CA LEU A 40 -11.19 -4.59 7.26
C LEU A 40 -10.00 -3.85 6.66
N SER A 41 -9.57 -4.26 5.46
CA SER A 41 -8.27 -3.86 4.93
C SER A 41 -8.09 -2.34 4.75
N HIS A 42 -9.11 -1.65 4.26
CA HIS A 42 -9.05 -0.20 4.00
C HIS A 42 -9.00 0.67 5.27
N HIS A 43 -9.33 0.10 6.44
CA HIS A 43 -9.31 0.79 7.72
C HIS A 43 -8.12 0.39 8.59
N LEU A 44 -7.24 -0.48 8.11
CA LEU A 44 -5.96 -0.72 8.77
C LEU A 44 -5.21 0.59 8.88
N ASP A 45 -4.54 0.79 10.02
CA ASP A 45 -3.83 2.03 10.32
C ASP A 45 -4.75 3.28 10.37
N CYS A 46 -6.02 3.14 10.81
CA CYS A 46 -6.93 4.28 11.00
C CYS A 46 -7.47 4.36 12.45
N PRO A 47 -6.82 5.06 13.41
CA PRO A 47 -7.20 5.15 14.83
C PRO A 47 -8.62 5.66 15.10
N SER A 48 -9.24 6.30 14.11
CA SER A 48 -10.60 6.84 14.19
C SER A 48 -11.70 5.82 13.88
N TYR A 49 -11.33 4.62 13.42
CA TYR A 49 -12.32 3.63 13.00
C TYR A 49 -12.71 2.71 14.17
N PRO A 50 -14.01 2.38 14.36
CA PRO A 50 -14.47 1.80 15.63
C PRO A 50 -14.08 0.33 15.86
N PHE A 51 -13.61 -0.37 14.82
CA PHE A 51 -13.13 -1.76 14.85
C PHE A 51 -12.40 -2.12 13.55
N TYR A 52 -11.29 -2.83 13.64
CA TYR A 52 -10.48 -3.31 12.51
C TYR A 52 -10.77 -4.77 12.15
N SER A 53 -11.31 -5.55 13.09
CA SER A 53 -11.57 -6.97 12.87
C SER A 53 -12.99 -7.37 13.27
N VAL A 54 -13.51 -8.39 12.59
CA VAL A 54 -14.83 -8.97 12.83
C VAL A 54 -14.77 -10.49 12.84
N LEU A 55 -15.63 -11.09 13.66
CA LEU A 55 -15.90 -12.52 13.62
C LEU A 55 -17.00 -12.82 12.62
N TYR A 56 -16.82 -13.87 11.83
CA TYR A 56 -17.85 -14.45 11.00
C TYR A 56 -17.96 -15.95 11.29
N GLU A 57 -19.18 -16.48 11.29
CA GLU A 57 -19.45 -17.88 11.61
C GLU A 57 -18.83 -18.80 10.55
N ASN A 58 -18.01 -19.75 10.98
CA ASN A 58 -17.39 -20.75 10.12
C ASN A 58 -17.08 -22.02 10.94
N PRO A 59 -17.90 -23.10 10.80
CA PRO A 59 -17.75 -24.33 11.57
C PRO A 59 -16.38 -25.03 11.47
N SER A 60 -15.62 -24.75 10.41
CA SER A 60 -14.35 -25.41 10.13
C SER A 60 -13.11 -24.65 10.64
N LYS A 61 -13.31 -23.53 11.34
CA LYS A 61 -12.25 -22.60 11.72
C LYS A 61 -12.27 -22.30 13.21
N SER A 62 -11.15 -21.79 13.67
CA SER A 62 -10.97 -21.26 15.02
C SER A 62 -10.50 -19.82 14.96
N SER A 63 -10.86 -19.06 15.99
CA SER A 63 -10.51 -17.65 16.16
C SER A 63 -10.06 -17.40 17.58
N TYR A 64 -9.21 -16.40 17.76
CA TYR A 64 -8.87 -15.90 19.09
C TYR A 64 -9.73 -14.67 19.40
N VAL A 65 -10.23 -14.64 20.63
CA VAL A 65 -11.13 -13.60 21.13
C VAL A 65 -10.71 -13.14 22.51
N ILE A 66 -11.07 -11.92 22.89
CA ILE A 66 -10.93 -11.43 24.25
C ILE A 66 -12.31 -11.27 24.90
N PRO A 67 -12.42 -11.53 26.21
CA PRO A 67 -13.65 -11.32 26.95
C PRO A 67 -13.83 -9.84 27.31
N ILE A 68 -15.01 -9.32 27.02
CA ILE A 68 -15.45 -7.98 27.37
C ILE A 68 -16.72 -8.03 28.21
N LYS A 69 -16.97 -6.94 28.94
CA LYS A 69 -18.18 -6.70 29.71
C LYS A 69 -18.67 -5.29 29.49
N PHE A 70 -19.93 -5.02 29.83
CA PHE A 70 -20.54 -3.70 29.71
C PHE A 70 -20.75 -3.12 31.11
N HIS A 71 -20.40 -1.84 31.30
CA HIS A 71 -20.62 -1.15 32.58
C HIS A 71 -22.10 -0.93 32.89
N GLU A 72 -22.90 -0.64 31.86
CA GLU A 72 -24.30 -0.24 32.00
C GLU A 72 -25.20 -1.04 31.04
N SER A 73 -25.60 -0.40 29.93
CA SER A 73 -26.51 -0.98 28.95
C SER A 73 -25.73 -1.77 27.89
N ILE A 74 -26.23 -2.98 27.62
CA ILE A 74 -25.76 -3.80 26.51
C ILE A 74 -26.36 -3.21 25.23
N PRO A 75 -25.55 -2.94 24.18
CA PRO A 75 -26.04 -2.40 22.93
C PRO A 75 -26.96 -3.40 22.23
N ASN A 76 -27.88 -2.90 21.41
CA ASN A 76 -28.67 -3.77 20.55
C ASN A 76 -27.83 -4.24 19.36
N PHE A 77 -27.19 -5.40 19.50
CA PHE A 77 -26.30 -5.99 18.51
C PHE A 77 -26.94 -6.11 17.12
N ASN A 78 -28.22 -6.50 17.05
CA ASN A 78 -28.92 -6.66 15.77
C ASN A 78 -29.02 -5.35 14.98
N ILE A 79 -29.27 -4.22 15.66
CA ILE A 79 -29.32 -2.89 15.01
C ILE A 79 -27.94 -2.51 14.47
N LEU A 80 -26.87 -2.93 15.16
CA LEU A 80 -25.49 -2.70 14.75
C LEU A 80 -25.00 -3.70 13.69
N GLY A 81 -25.84 -4.65 13.25
CA GLY A 81 -25.49 -5.66 12.23
C GLY A 81 -24.82 -6.93 12.77
N PHE A 82 -24.75 -7.07 14.10
CA PHE A 82 -24.16 -8.22 14.81
C PHE A 82 -25.21 -9.21 15.29
N LEU A 83 -24.77 -10.45 15.42
CA LEU A 83 -25.46 -11.58 16.02
C LEU A 83 -24.67 -12.04 17.25
N THR A 84 -25.36 -12.75 18.14
CA THR A 84 -24.76 -13.32 19.34
C THR A 84 -24.97 -14.83 19.38
N THR A 85 -23.89 -15.59 19.54
CA THR A 85 -23.95 -17.04 19.67
C THR A 85 -23.35 -17.47 21.01
N PRO A 86 -24.13 -18.10 21.91
CA PRO A 86 -23.62 -18.65 23.16
C PRO A 86 -22.63 -19.80 22.91
N THR A 87 -21.52 -19.79 23.64
CA THR A 87 -20.52 -20.86 23.66
C THR A 87 -20.14 -21.21 25.09
N GLU A 88 -19.38 -22.28 25.29
CA GLU A 88 -18.85 -22.65 26.62
C GLU A 88 -17.93 -21.57 27.22
N LYS A 89 -17.34 -20.70 26.39
CA LYS A 89 -16.40 -19.65 26.82
C LYS A 89 -17.06 -18.29 27.06
N GLY A 90 -18.30 -18.10 26.62
CA GLY A 90 -19.01 -16.82 26.66
C GLY A 90 -19.91 -16.61 25.45
N ILE A 91 -20.49 -15.41 25.34
CA ILE A 91 -21.37 -15.04 24.23
C ILE A 91 -20.54 -14.40 23.12
N VAL A 92 -20.39 -15.08 21.98
CA VAL A 92 -19.61 -14.56 20.85
C VAL A 92 -20.42 -13.52 20.09
N ILE A 93 -19.86 -12.33 19.92
CA ILE A 93 -20.43 -11.29 19.06
C ILE A 93 -19.79 -11.43 17.67
N HIS A 94 -20.60 -11.70 16.64
CA HIS A 94 -20.12 -11.89 15.28
C HIS A 94 -21.03 -11.19 14.28
N VAL A 95 -20.54 -10.86 13.09
CA VAL A 95 -21.35 -10.17 12.09
C VAL A 95 -22.35 -11.12 11.43
N SER A 96 -23.51 -10.59 11.07
CA SER A 96 -24.48 -11.30 10.21
C SER A 96 -23.93 -11.46 8.78
N THR A 97 -24.42 -12.43 8.01
CA THR A 97 -24.00 -12.63 6.60
C THR A 97 -24.27 -11.41 5.72
N SER A 98 -25.42 -10.73 5.90
CA SER A 98 -25.73 -9.51 5.15
C SER A 98 -24.74 -8.38 5.47
N PHE A 99 -24.41 -8.21 6.75
CA PHE A 99 -23.44 -7.20 7.16
C PHE A 99 -22.03 -7.56 6.72
N PHE A 100 -21.61 -8.82 6.85
CA PHE A 100 -20.32 -9.30 6.35
C PHE A 100 -20.14 -9.03 4.85
N ASN A 101 -21.14 -9.38 4.02
CA ASN A 101 -21.08 -9.10 2.58
C ASN A 101 -20.97 -7.60 2.29
N THR A 102 -21.62 -6.76 3.09
CA THR A 102 -21.53 -5.30 2.96
C THR A 102 -20.13 -4.80 3.32
N LEU A 103 -19.53 -5.34 4.38
CA LEU A 103 -18.17 -5.01 4.79
C LEU A 103 -17.16 -5.48 3.73
N ASP A 104 -17.30 -6.69 3.22
CA ASP A 104 -16.40 -7.26 2.21
C ASP A 104 -16.43 -6.47 0.90
N LEU A 105 -17.62 -6.12 0.42
CA LEU A 105 -17.78 -5.29 -0.77
C LEU A 105 -17.18 -3.87 -0.62
N ARG A 106 -17.17 -3.30 0.59
CA ARG A 106 -16.68 -1.94 0.83
C ARG A 106 -15.21 -1.87 1.18
N TYR A 107 -14.72 -2.86 1.91
CA TYR A 107 -13.44 -2.78 2.62
C TYR A 107 -12.52 -3.95 2.33
N SER A 108 -12.91 -4.90 1.48
CA SER A 108 -12.17 -6.12 1.16
C SER A 108 -11.74 -6.87 2.42
N CYS A 109 -12.58 -7.79 2.90
CA CYS A 109 -12.33 -8.50 4.15
C CYS A 109 -11.25 -9.56 3.97
N ILE A 110 -10.12 -9.42 4.69
CA ILE A 110 -9.03 -10.41 4.61
C ILE A 110 -9.14 -11.35 5.81
N ARG A 111 -9.09 -12.65 5.56
CA ARG A 111 -9.09 -13.65 6.64
C ARG A 111 -7.74 -13.66 7.36
N VAL A 112 -7.76 -13.58 8.68
CA VAL A 112 -6.55 -13.72 9.50
C VAL A 112 -6.08 -15.18 9.51
N LYS A 113 -4.87 -15.44 9.04
CA LYS A 113 -4.27 -16.79 9.05
C LYS A 113 -4.10 -17.28 10.48
N GLY A 114 -4.63 -18.46 10.79
CA GLY A 114 -4.63 -19.02 12.15
C GLY A 114 -5.64 -18.36 13.11
N GLY A 115 -6.38 -17.33 12.69
CA GLY A 115 -7.44 -16.71 13.47
C GLY A 115 -6.99 -15.83 14.64
N ASN A 116 -5.68 -15.62 14.83
CA ASN A 116 -5.13 -14.79 15.90
C ASN A 116 -4.76 -13.38 15.42
N PHE A 117 -5.71 -12.46 15.50
CA PHE A 117 -5.49 -11.06 15.12
C PHE A 117 -4.52 -10.36 16.09
N PHE A 118 -4.61 -10.65 17.38
CA PHE A 118 -3.82 -9.98 18.43
C PHE A 118 -2.31 -10.20 18.24
N GLU A 119 -1.88 -11.40 17.85
CA GLU A 119 -0.47 -11.68 17.54
C GLU A 119 0.01 -11.05 16.22
N GLN A 120 -0.90 -10.80 15.28
CA GLN A 120 -0.58 -10.28 13.94
C GLN A 120 -0.94 -8.80 13.77
N LYS A 121 -1.34 -8.11 14.85
CA LYS A 121 -1.84 -6.73 14.79
C LYS A 121 -0.84 -5.79 14.11
N ASN A 122 0.43 -5.85 14.52
CA ASN A 122 1.49 -5.00 13.97
C ASN A 122 1.70 -5.27 12.48
N PHE A 123 1.71 -6.55 12.07
CA PHE A 123 1.85 -6.92 10.66
C PHE A 123 0.74 -6.32 9.79
N TYR A 124 -0.52 -6.40 10.22
CA TYR A 124 -1.62 -5.78 9.46
C TYR A 124 -1.59 -4.25 9.53
N HIS A 125 -1.12 -3.67 10.62
CA HIS A 125 -0.91 -2.22 10.71
C HIS A 125 0.14 -1.73 9.71
N GLU A 126 1.28 -2.43 9.59
CA GLU A 126 2.32 -2.15 8.58
C GLU A 126 1.79 -2.30 7.15
N LEU A 127 0.95 -3.31 6.89
CA LEU A 127 0.28 -3.45 5.58
C LEU A 127 -0.68 -2.30 5.29
N GLY A 128 -1.42 -1.82 6.30
CA GLY A 128 -2.23 -0.60 6.22
C GLY A 128 -1.39 0.61 5.83
N ALA A 129 -0.28 0.83 6.53
CA ALA A 129 0.65 1.91 6.23
C ALA A 129 1.18 1.85 4.78
N LEU A 130 1.62 0.69 4.31
CA LEU A 130 2.10 0.49 2.94
C LEU A 130 1.03 0.78 1.89
N HIS A 131 -0.23 0.46 2.17
CA HIS A 131 -1.35 0.76 1.29
C HIS A 131 -1.62 2.27 1.21
N HIS A 132 -1.72 2.95 2.36
CA HIS A 132 -1.94 4.41 2.39
C HIS A 132 -0.79 5.19 1.73
N LEU A 133 0.46 4.69 1.86
CA LEU A 133 1.64 5.23 1.19
C LEU A 133 1.67 4.97 -0.33
N GLY A 134 0.73 4.22 -0.89
CA GLY A 134 0.68 3.87 -2.31
C GLY A 134 1.75 2.86 -2.74
N ILE A 135 2.30 2.07 -1.81
CA ILE A 135 3.28 1.00 -2.10
C ILE A 135 2.57 -0.33 -2.36
N LEU A 136 1.50 -0.60 -1.62
CA LEU A 136 0.58 -1.71 -1.81
C LEU A 136 -0.71 -1.18 -2.47
N HIS A 137 -1.15 -1.78 -3.58
CA HIS A 137 -2.32 -1.29 -4.34
C HIS A 137 -3.57 -2.13 -4.11
N ASP A 138 -3.39 -3.39 -3.74
CA ASP A 138 -4.48 -4.34 -3.55
C ASP A 138 -4.14 -5.28 -2.40
N TYR A 139 -5.21 -5.78 -1.76
CA TYR A 139 -5.05 -6.68 -0.64
C TYR A 139 -5.19 -8.17 -1.02
N SER A 140 -4.46 -8.61 -2.03
CA SER A 140 -4.50 -10.00 -2.50
C SER A 140 -3.97 -10.98 -1.43
N PRO A 141 -4.79 -11.95 -0.95
CA PRO A 141 -4.41 -12.87 0.12
C PRO A 141 -3.19 -13.76 -0.17
N LEU A 142 -2.86 -13.98 -1.44
CA LEU A 142 -1.68 -14.76 -1.84
C LEU A 142 -0.38 -13.98 -1.64
N ASP A 143 -0.44 -12.65 -1.72
CA ASP A 143 0.75 -11.81 -1.73
C ASP A 143 1.33 -11.53 -0.34
N PHE A 144 0.52 -11.66 0.72
CA PHE A 144 0.94 -11.35 2.10
C PHE A 144 1.69 -12.45 2.84
N TYR A 145 1.50 -13.70 2.40
CA TYR A 145 2.10 -14.85 3.09
C TYR A 145 3.42 -15.29 2.44
N ASP A 146 3.81 -14.64 1.35
CA ASP A 146 5.09 -14.82 0.69
C ASP A 146 6.10 -13.77 1.21
N LYS A 147 7.22 -14.25 1.76
CA LYS A 147 8.29 -13.39 2.28
C LYS A 147 8.95 -12.57 1.16
N ASP A 148 9.03 -13.12 -0.05
CA ASP A 148 9.68 -12.44 -1.17
C ASP A 148 8.85 -11.23 -1.62
N ASN A 149 7.52 -11.31 -1.53
CA ASN A 149 6.63 -10.19 -1.81
C ASN A 149 6.75 -9.06 -0.79
N ILE A 150 6.85 -9.37 0.51
CA ILE A 150 7.06 -8.35 1.54
C ILE A 150 8.40 -7.64 1.31
N ASN A 151 9.47 -8.38 1.02
CA ASN A 151 10.77 -7.80 0.69
C ASN A 151 10.70 -6.88 -0.54
N ASN A 152 9.93 -7.26 -1.56
CA ASN A 152 9.68 -6.41 -2.73
C ASN A 152 8.96 -5.10 -2.36
N LEU A 153 7.98 -5.15 -1.45
CA LEU A 153 7.29 -3.95 -0.96
C LEU A 153 8.24 -3.04 -0.16
N ILE A 154 9.09 -3.61 0.69
CA ILE A 154 10.12 -2.87 1.42
C ILE A 154 11.09 -2.18 0.44
N ASN A 155 11.57 -2.90 -0.57
CA ASN A 155 12.44 -2.32 -1.60
C ASN A 155 11.76 -1.19 -2.39
N LYS A 156 10.46 -1.33 -2.69
CA LYS A 156 9.67 -0.25 -3.30
C LYS A 156 9.55 0.96 -2.37
N LEU A 157 9.27 0.75 -1.08
CA LEU A 157 9.22 1.81 -0.07
C LEU A 157 10.54 2.57 -0.02
N HIS A 158 11.68 1.86 0.08
CA HIS A 158 13.01 2.46 0.06
C HIS A 158 13.26 3.29 -1.20
N LYS A 159 12.90 2.76 -2.37
CA LYS A 159 13.08 3.45 -3.65
C LYS A 159 12.22 4.72 -3.75
N VAL A 160 10.97 4.66 -3.31
CA VAL A 160 10.02 5.78 -3.41
C VAL A 160 10.33 6.85 -2.36
N TYR A 161 10.53 6.45 -1.10
CA TYR A 161 10.66 7.36 0.04
C TYR A 161 12.10 7.62 0.48
N GLY A 162 13.09 6.96 -0.16
CA GLY A 162 14.52 7.25 0.06
C GLY A 162 14.93 6.86 1.47
N THR A 163 14.50 5.68 1.90
CA THR A 163 14.78 5.12 3.22
C THR A 163 15.64 3.86 3.09
N TYR A 164 16.08 3.32 4.22
CA TYR A 164 16.85 2.08 4.33
C TYR A 164 16.50 1.38 5.65
N GLY A 165 16.99 0.17 5.87
CA GLY A 165 16.78 -0.57 7.12
C GLY A 165 15.62 -1.55 7.07
N THR A 166 15.01 -1.83 8.22
CA THR A 166 13.83 -2.70 8.31
C THR A 166 12.56 -1.99 7.84
N LEU A 167 11.45 -2.72 7.69
CA LEU A 167 10.15 -2.10 7.37
C LEU A 167 9.74 -1.08 8.44
N GLU A 168 9.91 -1.42 9.71
CA GLU A 168 9.61 -0.54 10.84
C GLU A 168 10.46 0.75 10.80
N ASP A 169 11.77 0.63 10.59
CA ASP A 169 12.66 1.79 10.44
C ASP A 169 12.22 2.69 9.29
N ALA A 170 11.95 2.08 8.14
CA ALA A 170 11.56 2.79 6.93
C ALA A 170 10.22 3.50 7.07
N LEU A 171 9.23 2.87 7.71
CA LEU A 171 7.94 3.49 7.99
C LEU A 171 8.09 4.63 9.00
N SER A 172 8.88 4.43 10.06
CA SER A 172 9.16 5.45 11.08
C SER A 172 9.82 6.69 10.48
N THR A 173 10.91 6.54 9.72
CA THR A 173 11.58 7.65 9.03
C THR A 173 10.65 8.33 8.02
N THR A 174 9.86 7.55 7.27
CA THR A 174 8.89 8.11 6.32
C THR A 174 7.84 8.96 7.03
N PHE A 175 7.32 8.47 8.16
CA PHE A 175 6.34 9.18 8.95
C PHE A 175 6.91 10.49 9.52
N GLN A 176 8.11 10.46 10.08
CA GLN A 176 8.79 11.65 10.62
C GLN A 176 8.96 12.73 9.55
N ARG A 177 9.41 12.36 8.35
CA ARG A 177 9.53 13.29 7.21
C ARG A 177 8.19 13.88 6.79
N ILE A 178 7.13 13.07 6.77
CA ILE A 178 5.77 13.53 6.43
C ILE A 178 5.23 14.46 7.52
N TYR A 179 5.39 14.10 8.79
CA TYR A 179 5.02 14.93 9.93
C TYR A 179 5.73 16.28 9.85
N PHE A 180 7.05 16.28 9.66
CA PHE A 180 7.83 17.49 9.44
C PHE A 180 7.29 18.30 8.27
N ALA A 181 7.07 17.69 7.10
CA ALA A 181 6.56 18.38 5.92
C ALA A 181 5.19 19.01 6.14
N ILE A 182 4.27 18.34 6.85
CA ILE A 182 2.95 18.86 7.22
C ILE A 182 3.10 20.17 8.00
N HIS A 183 3.95 20.19 9.01
CA HIS A 183 4.20 21.37 9.84
C HIS A 183 4.99 22.44 9.09
N PHE A 184 6.03 22.04 8.36
CA PHE A 184 6.93 22.92 7.63
C PHE A 184 6.21 23.65 6.50
N PHE A 185 5.32 22.99 5.76
CA PHE A 185 4.48 23.60 4.71
C PHE A 185 3.13 24.12 5.22
N ASN A 186 2.88 24.01 6.52
CA ASN A 186 1.72 24.58 7.20
C ASN A 186 0.35 24.04 6.72
N ILE A 187 0.25 22.73 6.46
CA ILE A 187 -0.97 22.06 5.99
C ILE A 187 -1.99 21.96 7.14
N GLN A 188 -2.93 22.91 7.22
CA GLN A 188 -3.75 23.13 8.43
C GLN A 188 -4.62 21.93 8.84
N GLU A 189 -5.29 21.32 7.88
CA GLU A 189 -6.17 20.17 8.15
C GLU A 189 -5.38 18.99 8.72
N ALA A 190 -4.21 18.70 8.13
CA ALA A 190 -3.34 17.62 8.59
C ALA A 190 -2.72 17.92 9.97
N ILE A 191 -2.35 19.18 10.26
CA ILE A 191 -1.88 19.60 11.60
C ILE A 191 -2.96 19.34 12.66
N THR A 192 -4.22 19.64 12.34
CA THR A 192 -5.34 19.40 13.26
C THR A 192 -5.50 17.91 13.55
N VAL A 193 -5.34 17.05 12.54
CA VAL A 193 -5.37 15.59 12.70
C VAL A 193 -4.18 15.09 13.52
N CYS A 194 -2.97 15.58 13.25
CA CYS A 194 -1.77 15.26 14.05
C CYS A 194 -2.01 15.50 15.55
N ASN A 195 -2.56 16.67 15.89
CA ASN A 195 -2.84 17.04 17.28
C ASN A 195 -3.98 16.22 17.89
N ARG A 196 -5.02 15.92 17.11
CA ARG A 196 -6.21 15.18 17.58
C ARG A 196 -5.87 13.75 18.00
N TYR A 197 -4.98 13.09 17.28
CA TYR A 197 -4.64 11.69 17.48
C TYR A 197 -3.24 11.49 18.10
N ASP A 198 -2.58 12.56 18.53
CA ASP A 198 -1.22 12.54 19.06
C ASP A 198 -0.25 11.74 18.18
N LEU A 199 -0.29 12.03 16.87
CA LEU A 199 0.38 11.21 15.87
C LEU A 199 1.91 11.25 15.94
N LYS A 200 2.46 12.16 16.76
CA LYS A 200 3.89 12.19 17.04
C LYS A 200 4.33 10.96 17.83
N GLU A 201 3.53 10.55 18.82
CA GLU A 201 3.79 9.38 19.64
C GLU A 201 3.14 8.11 19.06
N ASN A 202 2.04 8.27 18.30
CA ASN A 202 1.31 7.17 17.68
C ASN A 202 1.18 7.36 16.15
N PRO A 203 2.25 7.07 15.37
CA PRO A 203 2.25 7.23 13.92
C PRO A 203 1.09 6.53 13.23
N SER A 204 0.42 7.22 12.32
CA SER A 204 -0.65 6.62 11.51
C SER A 204 -0.84 7.35 10.19
N PHE A 205 -0.60 6.65 9.08
CA PHE A 205 -0.80 7.20 7.74
C PHE A 205 -2.28 7.21 7.38
N GLY A 206 -3.03 6.17 7.76
CA GLY A 206 -4.47 6.13 7.51
C GLY A 206 -5.25 7.23 8.23
N ALA A 207 -4.78 7.71 9.39
CA ALA A 207 -5.34 8.91 10.03
C ALA A 207 -5.15 10.17 9.17
N LEU A 208 -3.96 10.34 8.58
CA LEU A 208 -3.57 11.53 7.83
C LEU A 208 -4.13 11.55 6.41
N PHE A 209 -4.30 10.39 5.79
CA PHE A 209 -4.63 10.26 4.37
C PHE A 209 -5.83 11.11 3.95
N PRO A 210 -6.99 11.09 4.64
CA PRO A 210 -8.15 11.90 4.24
C PRO A 210 -7.90 13.40 4.34
N SER A 211 -7.15 13.86 5.37
CA SER A 211 -6.85 15.29 5.55
C SER A 211 -5.87 15.82 4.52
N LEU A 212 -4.94 14.97 4.07
CA LEU A 212 -4.01 15.35 3.00
C LEU A 212 -4.67 15.29 1.63
N GLN A 213 -5.53 14.30 1.38
CA GLN A 213 -6.23 14.15 0.11
C GLN A 213 -7.15 15.34 -0.20
N ASN A 214 -7.77 15.93 0.83
CA ASN A 214 -8.70 17.06 0.69
C ASN A 214 -8.04 18.43 0.93
N SER A 215 -6.74 18.48 1.22
CA SER A 215 -6.04 19.73 1.54
C SER A 215 -5.85 20.62 0.31
N THR A 216 -6.30 21.86 0.45
CA THR A 216 -6.09 22.92 -0.56
C THR A 216 -4.61 23.27 -0.78
N GLU A 217 -3.80 23.22 0.28
CA GLU A 217 -2.37 23.46 0.24
C GLU A 217 -1.67 22.36 -0.57
N LEU A 218 -2.06 21.10 -0.36
CA LEU A 218 -1.50 19.99 -1.13
C LEU A 218 -1.90 20.07 -2.61
N ASP A 219 -3.11 20.52 -2.93
CA ASP A 219 -3.54 20.76 -4.32
C ASP A 219 -2.74 21.86 -5.01
N LEU A 220 -2.28 22.86 -4.26
CA LEU A 220 -1.34 23.87 -4.78
C LEU A 220 0.05 23.28 -4.97
N ILE A 221 0.53 22.48 -4.01
CA ILE A 221 1.82 21.79 -4.08
C ILE A 221 1.89 20.84 -5.29
N LYS A 222 0.81 20.11 -5.61
CA LYS A 222 0.72 19.22 -6.78
C LYS A 222 1.13 19.90 -8.09
N LYS A 223 0.90 21.21 -8.22
CA LYS A 223 1.25 21.98 -9.44
C LYS A 223 2.76 22.16 -9.63
N PHE A 224 3.54 22.02 -8.56
CA PHE A 224 4.99 22.22 -8.55
C PHE A 224 5.78 20.91 -8.64
N VAL A 225 5.11 19.76 -8.56
CA VAL A 225 5.75 18.44 -8.56
C VAL A 225 5.31 17.66 -9.79
N THR A 226 6.27 17.22 -10.62
CA THR A 226 6.00 16.21 -11.65
C THR A 226 5.80 14.85 -10.99
N VAL A 227 4.55 14.41 -10.91
CA VAL A 227 4.21 13.05 -10.47
C VAL A 227 4.16 12.17 -11.71
N GLY A 228 4.87 11.02 -11.69
CA GLY A 228 4.73 10.02 -12.75
C GLY A 228 3.32 9.41 -12.75
N ASN A 229 2.82 9.00 -13.92
CA ASN A 229 1.43 8.59 -14.20
C ASN A 229 0.76 7.52 -13.31
N ASN A 230 1.43 6.96 -12.30
CA ASN A 230 0.98 5.73 -11.64
C ASN A 230 0.80 5.83 -10.12
N ASN A 231 0.88 7.00 -9.46
CA ASN A 231 0.66 7.03 -8.02
C ASN A 231 0.25 8.40 -7.45
N ASP A 232 -1.07 8.61 -7.29
CA ASP A 232 -1.68 9.83 -6.73
C ASP A 232 -1.65 9.91 -5.19
N SER A 233 -0.82 9.09 -4.52
CA SER A 233 -0.75 9.12 -3.05
C SER A 233 -0.33 10.52 -2.57
N PRO A 234 -1.10 11.16 -1.67
CA PRO A 234 -0.79 12.50 -1.17
C PRO A 234 0.58 12.55 -0.47
N PHE A 235 1.02 11.43 0.11
CA PHE A 235 2.32 11.30 0.74
C PHE A 235 3.49 11.38 -0.24
N ILE A 236 3.34 10.78 -1.42
CA ILE A 236 4.37 10.82 -2.49
C ILE A 236 4.53 12.25 -3.00
N ILE A 237 3.42 12.97 -3.18
CA ILE A 237 3.45 14.39 -3.58
C ILE A 237 4.19 15.22 -2.53
N LEU A 238 3.82 15.05 -1.26
CA LEU A 238 4.39 15.81 -0.16
C LEU A 238 5.89 15.55 0.03
N ILE A 239 6.33 14.28 -0.03
CA ILE A 239 7.75 13.94 0.13
C ILE A 239 8.59 14.43 -1.05
N ASN A 240 8.05 14.37 -2.28
CA ASN A 240 8.75 14.87 -3.46
C ASN A 240 8.86 16.40 -3.44
N TYR A 241 7.84 17.09 -2.92
CA TYR A 241 7.92 18.52 -2.69
C TYR A 241 8.97 18.86 -1.63
N LEU A 242 8.98 18.15 -0.49
CA LEU A 242 10.00 18.31 0.54
C LEU A 242 11.41 18.13 -0.03
N ARG A 243 11.64 17.08 -0.83
CA ARG A 243 12.91 16.84 -1.52
C ARG A 243 13.29 17.98 -2.45
N THR A 244 12.34 18.50 -3.22
CA THR A 244 12.58 19.60 -4.15
C THR A 244 13.04 20.85 -3.41
N ILE A 245 12.35 21.19 -2.31
CA ILE A 245 12.71 22.32 -1.46
C ILE A 245 14.05 22.08 -0.76
N PHE A 246 14.30 20.89 -0.22
CA PHE A 246 15.58 20.52 0.37
C PHE A 246 16.73 20.65 -0.63
N MET A 247 16.59 20.11 -1.86
CA MET A 247 17.62 20.23 -2.89
C MET A 247 17.90 21.69 -3.26
N ALA A 248 16.85 22.51 -3.31
CA ALA A 248 16.97 23.93 -3.57
C ALA A 248 17.74 24.66 -2.45
N ILE A 249 17.39 24.37 -1.19
CA ILE A 249 18.08 24.89 -0.01
C ILE A 249 19.54 24.43 0.01
N HIS A 250 19.81 23.14 -0.17
CA HIS A 250 21.16 22.57 -0.18
C HIS A 250 22.05 23.21 -1.25
N HIS A 251 21.49 23.55 -2.42
CA HIS A 251 22.23 24.23 -3.47
C HIS A 251 22.73 25.62 -3.03
N GLN A 252 21.96 26.30 -2.19
CA GLN A 252 22.26 27.65 -1.71
C GLN A 252 23.02 27.67 -0.38
N ASP A 253 22.79 26.66 0.47
CA ASP A 253 23.52 26.41 1.72
C ASP A 253 23.96 24.94 1.83
N PRO A 254 25.17 24.61 1.31
CA PRO A 254 25.71 23.25 1.37
C PRO A 254 26.00 22.72 2.78
N ALA A 255 25.87 23.55 3.83
CA ALA A 255 26.00 23.09 5.22
C ALA A 255 24.84 22.18 5.64
N ILE A 256 23.66 22.37 5.04
CA ILE A 256 22.47 21.54 5.23
C ILE A 256 22.60 20.32 4.31
N LYS A 257 23.14 19.22 4.82
CA LYS A 257 23.53 18.05 4.01
C LYS A 257 22.46 16.97 3.90
N ASP A 258 21.51 16.98 4.81
CA ASP A 258 20.51 15.93 4.96
C ASP A 258 19.10 16.51 4.91
N ILE A 259 18.18 15.80 4.26
CA ILE A 259 16.75 16.15 4.23
C ILE A 259 16.13 16.07 5.62
N ASP A 260 16.76 15.30 6.52
CA ASP A 260 16.35 15.14 7.91
C ASP A 260 16.93 16.25 8.84
N ASP A 261 17.72 17.21 8.31
CA ASP A 261 18.17 18.40 9.07
C ASP A 261 17.07 19.46 9.17
N GLU A 262 16.01 19.14 9.94
CA GLU A 262 14.84 19.99 10.12
C GLU A 262 15.20 21.40 10.64
N GLU A 263 16.12 21.47 11.58
CA GLU A 263 16.53 22.73 12.22
C GLU A 263 17.37 23.59 11.28
N GLY A 264 18.24 22.97 10.47
CA GLY A 264 18.95 23.64 9.38
C GLY A 264 17.97 24.25 8.37
N MET A 265 17.00 23.45 7.89
CA MET A 265 15.98 23.91 6.95
C MET A 265 15.12 25.05 7.49
N LYS A 266 14.61 24.95 8.73
CA LYS A 266 13.85 26.02 9.39
C LYS A 266 14.66 27.31 9.50
N ARG A 267 15.93 27.20 9.91
CA ARG A 267 16.83 28.34 10.04
C ARG A 267 17.05 29.04 8.70
N TYR A 268 17.30 28.27 7.64
CA TYR A 268 17.45 28.81 6.29
C TYR A 268 16.19 29.57 5.85
N VAL A 269 15.00 28.96 6.06
CA VAL A 269 13.71 29.59 5.73
C VAL A 269 13.53 30.91 6.44
N HIS A 270 13.80 30.98 7.74
CA HIS A 270 13.68 32.22 8.51
C HIS A 270 14.63 33.31 8.00
N GLN A 271 15.88 32.96 7.66
CA GLN A 271 16.84 33.91 7.09
C GLN A 271 16.40 34.42 5.72
N LEU A 272 15.87 33.54 4.87
CA LEU A 272 15.33 33.90 3.57
C LEU A 272 14.12 34.84 3.70
N GLN A 273 13.18 34.51 4.60
CA GLN A 273 12.01 35.33 4.88
C GLN A 273 12.41 36.71 5.37
N GLU A 274 13.39 36.80 6.28
CA GLU A 274 13.94 38.08 6.74
C GLU A 274 14.56 38.88 5.60
N HIS A 275 15.35 38.22 4.73
CA HIS A 275 16.00 38.86 3.59
C HIS A 275 15.01 39.45 2.57
N PHE A 276 13.89 38.77 2.31
CA PHE A 276 12.87 39.23 1.35
C PHE A 276 11.71 40.00 2.01
N GLY A 277 11.75 40.25 3.32
CA GLY A 277 10.72 40.98 4.05
C GLY A 277 9.39 40.22 4.18
N PHE A 278 9.43 38.89 4.17
CA PHE A 278 8.29 38.04 4.49
C PHE A 278 8.11 37.90 6.01
N GLN A 279 6.89 37.57 6.44
CA GLN A 279 6.65 37.23 7.83
C GLN A 279 7.41 35.95 8.19
N GLN A 280 8.21 35.99 9.25
CA GLN A 280 8.93 34.81 9.75
C GLN A 280 7.94 33.75 10.24
N GLY A 281 8.16 32.50 9.84
CA GLY A 281 7.37 31.35 10.27
C GLY A 281 7.61 30.14 9.39
N ASN A 282 6.59 29.28 9.28
CA ASN A 282 6.64 28.08 8.44
C ASN A 282 6.91 28.43 6.96
N CYS A 283 7.40 27.46 6.20
CA CYS A 283 7.65 27.58 4.77
C CYS A 283 6.32 27.54 4.01
N ASP A 284 5.60 28.64 3.99
CA ASP A 284 4.39 28.77 3.19
C ASP A 284 4.69 28.66 1.69
N ILE A 285 3.64 28.48 0.87
CA ILE A 285 3.79 28.30 -0.59
C ILE A 285 4.54 29.48 -1.23
N LYS A 286 4.39 30.71 -0.71
CA LYS A 286 5.10 31.89 -1.22
C LYS A 286 6.60 31.79 -0.96
N THR A 287 6.98 31.43 0.27
CA THR A 287 8.37 31.22 0.66
C THR A 287 8.98 30.08 -0.15
N ALA A 288 8.28 28.96 -0.26
CA ALA A 288 8.72 27.80 -1.04
C ALA A 288 8.89 28.12 -2.54
N THR A 289 7.96 28.88 -3.13
CA THR A 289 8.09 29.38 -4.50
C THR A 289 9.33 30.24 -4.65
N LYS A 290 9.62 31.10 -3.67
CA LYS A 290 10.82 31.96 -3.70
C LYS A 290 12.11 31.15 -3.60
N ILE A 291 12.14 30.11 -2.77
CA ILE A 291 13.26 29.16 -2.70
C ILE A 291 13.48 28.56 -4.09
N ILE A 292 12.44 28.01 -4.72
CA ILE A 292 12.53 27.40 -6.06
C ILE A 292 13.02 28.42 -7.11
N GLU A 293 12.46 29.64 -7.12
CA GLU A 293 12.87 30.72 -8.03
C GLU A 293 14.34 31.12 -7.83
N SER A 294 14.78 31.19 -6.57
CA SER A 294 16.10 31.68 -6.19
C SER A 294 17.24 30.75 -6.60
N VAL A 295 16.93 29.49 -6.90
CA VAL A 295 17.90 28.51 -7.40
C VAL A 295 18.17 28.68 -8.90
N GLN A 296 17.43 29.55 -9.60
CA GLN A 296 17.50 29.63 -11.07
C GLN A 296 17.55 28.21 -11.69
N MET A 297 16.59 27.34 -11.33
CA MET A 297 16.17 26.34 -12.30
C MET A 297 15.72 27.17 -13.50
N THR A 298 16.59 27.27 -14.51
CA THR A 298 16.40 28.03 -15.75
C THR A 298 14.94 28.11 -16.12
N LYS A 299 14.43 29.34 -16.28
CA LYS A 299 13.16 29.67 -16.97
C LYS A 299 12.73 28.51 -17.88
N PHE A 300 11.81 27.69 -17.39
CA PHE A 300 10.93 26.95 -18.28
C PHE A 300 10.03 28.02 -18.86
N ASP A 301 10.35 28.50 -20.07
CA ASP A 301 9.47 29.39 -20.82
C ASP A 301 8.21 28.60 -21.15
N PRO A 302 7.02 28.96 -20.63
CA PRO A 302 5.79 28.19 -20.84
C PRO A 302 5.19 28.39 -22.25
N LEU A 303 5.78 29.25 -23.10
CA LEU A 303 5.35 29.46 -24.48
C LEU A 303 5.12 28.18 -25.32
N PRO A 304 5.96 27.12 -25.20
CA PRO A 304 5.75 25.86 -25.94
C PRO A 304 4.48 25.12 -25.51
N ILE A 305 4.10 25.18 -24.23
CA ILE A 305 2.86 24.57 -23.71
C ILE A 305 1.64 25.35 -24.22
N PHE A 306 1.72 26.69 -24.27
CA PHE A 306 0.66 27.52 -24.85
C PHE A 306 0.47 27.28 -26.35
N ARG A 307 1.57 27.07 -27.11
CA ARG A 307 1.49 26.69 -28.54
C ARG A 307 0.94 25.27 -28.74
N MET A 308 1.32 24.31 -27.90
CA MET A 308 0.77 22.95 -27.95
C MET A 308 -0.73 22.91 -27.58
N ALA A 309 -1.21 23.87 -26.80
CA ALA A 309 -2.63 24.07 -26.49
C ALA A 309 -3.40 24.95 -27.51
N GLY A 310 -2.76 25.40 -28.59
CA GLY A 310 -3.38 26.22 -29.64
C GLY A 310 -3.60 27.69 -29.28
N ILE A 311 -2.94 28.21 -28.24
CA ILE A 311 -3.00 29.62 -27.83
C ILE A 311 -1.86 30.38 -28.52
N ASP A 312 -2.20 31.25 -29.47
CA ASP A 312 -1.23 32.07 -30.20
C ASP A 312 -0.84 33.31 -29.39
N ILE A 313 0.42 33.37 -28.96
CA ILE A 313 1.01 34.54 -28.30
C ILE A 313 1.96 35.18 -29.31
N SER A 314 1.46 36.20 -30.01
CA SER A 314 2.26 37.01 -30.93
C SER A 314 3.21 37.91 -30.14
N LEU A 315 4.45 37.46 -29.88
CA LEU A 315 5.54 38.35 -29.47
C LEU A 315 6.17 38.98 -30.72
N TYR A 316 5.46 39.93 -31.33
CA TYR A 316 6.12 40.95 -32.13
C TYR A 316 6.89 41.87 -31.19
N THR A 317 8.20 41.76 -31.18
CA THR A 317 9.14 42.83 -31.56
C THR A 317 10.54 42.24 -31.51
N GLU A 318 11.22 42.18 -32.65
CA GLU A 318 12.69 42.24 -32.65
C GLU A 318 13.05 43.51 -31.87
N SER A 319 13.52 43.36 -30.63
CA SER A 319 14.19 44.45 -29.96
C SER A 319 15.48 44.69 -30.73
N ASP A 320 15.43 45.65 -31.64
CA ASP A 320 16.58 46.13 -32.39
C ASP A 320 17.52 46.78 -31.36
N PHE A 321 18.41 46.00 -30.77
CA PHE A 321 19.40 46.52 -29.84
C PHE A 321 20.28 47.49 -30.64
N PRO A 322 20.30 48.80 -30.32
CA PRO A 322 21.13 49.74 -31.05
C PRO A 322 22.58 49.32 -30.88
N CYS A 323 23.24 48.96 -31.98
CA CYS A 323 24.68 48.75 -31.98
C CYS A 323 25.35 50.09 -31.66
N LEU A 324 26.37 50.09 -30.80
CA LEU A 324 27.16 51.29 -30.56
C LEU A 324 27.86 51.68 -31.87
N SER A 325 27.37 52.74 -32.50
CA SER A 325 27.97 53.30 -33.71
C SER A 325 29.16 54.18 -33.33
N LEU A 326 30.25 54.06 -34.09
CA LEU A 326 31.41 54.94 -33.95
C LEU A 326 31.01 56.41 -34.10
N LEU A 327 31.60 57.29 -33.28
CA LEU A 327 31.26 58.71 -33.31
C LEU A 327 31.78 59.36 -34.62
N GLU A 328 30.89 59.97 -35.42
CA GLU A 328 31.27 60.64 -36.68
C GLU A 328 31.99 61.99 -36.47
N THR A 329 32.90 62.35 -37.39
CA THR A 329 33.75 63.55 -37.35
C THR A 329 32.97 64.84 -37.56
N GLN A 330 32.80 65.63 -36.50
CA GLN A 330 32.70 67.08 -36.61
C GLN A 330 33.95 67.71 -35.99
N LYS A 331 34.45 68.79 -36.59
CA LYS A 331 35.69 69.48 -36.18
C LYS A 331 35.63 69.81 -34.68
N SER A 332 36.46 69.15 -33.89
CA SER A 332 36.71 69.51 -32.49
C SER A 332 38.21 69.68 -32.26
N ASP A 333 38.54 70.48 -31.24
CA ASP A 333 39.90 70.69 -30.73
C ASP A 333 40.66 69.37 -30.44
N ASP A 334 41.99 69.47 -30.44
CA ASP A 334 42.99 68.39 -30.33
C ASP A 334 42.75 67.42 -29.14
N PHE A 335 42.18 67.93 -28.05
CA PHE A 335 41.80 67.14 -26.87
C PHE A 335 40.54 66.29 -27.11
N GLY A 336 39.58 66.81 -27.87
CA GLY A 336 38.35 66.09 -28.25
C GLY A 336 38.64 64.91 -29.18
N SER A 337 39.67 65.01 -30.04
CA SER A 337 40.10 63.90 -30.89
C SER A 337 40.71 62.73 -30.12
N GLN A 338 41.46 62.98 -29.04
CA GLN A 338 42.04 61.91 -28.22
C GLN A 338 40.95 61.13 -27.46
N ILE A 339 40.05 61.82 -26.77
CA ILE A 339 38.94 61.18 -26.04
C ILE A 339 38.07 60.36 -26.98
N LYS A 340 37.81 60.87 -28.17
CA LYS A 340 37.02 60.18 -29.18
C LYS A 340 37.70 58.93 -29.74
N THR A 341 39.03 58.97 -29.91
CA THR A 341 39.80 57.81 -30.36
C THR A 341 39.75 56.69 -29.32
N GLU A 342 39.89 57.04 -28.04
CA GLU A 342 39.75 56.10 -26.93
C GLU A 342 38.31 55.54 -26.82
N MET A 343 37.28 56.39 -26.94
CA MET A 343 35.89 55.93 -26.95
C MET A 343 35.59 54.98 -28.11
N ASN A 344 36.08 55.28 -29.31
CA ASN A 344 35.94 54.41 -30.48
C ASN A 344 36.74 53.09 -30.33
N HIS A 345 37.90 53.12 -29.66
CA HIS A 345 38.64 51.91 -29.31
C HIS A 345 37.85 51.03 -28.33
N VAL A 346 37.24 51.62 -27.29
CA VAL A 346 36.41 50.89 -26.33
C VAL A 346 35.16 50.30 -27.01
N ILE A 347 34.49 51.07 -27.87
CA ILE A 347 33.34 50.60 -28.67
C ILE A 347 33.74 49.41 -29.55
N ALA A 348 34.88 49.50 -30.26
CA ALA A 348 35.37 48.42 -31.12
C ALA A 348 35.79 47.16 -30.34
N SER A 349 36.22 47.31 -29.08
CA SER A 349 36.59 46.19 -28.19
C SER A 349 35.42 45.55 -27.45
N THR A 350 34.22 46.14 -27.51
CA THR A 350 33.02 45.62 -26.85
C THR A 350 32.37 44.54 -27.73
N PRO A 351 32.15 43.29 -27.24
CA PRO A 351 31.57 42.22 -28.04
C PRO A 351 30.15 42.57 -28.52
N ASP A 352 29.89 42.41 -29.82
CA ASP A 352 28.57 42.66 -30.41
C ASP A 352 27.51 41.75 -29.75
N PRO A 353 26.47 42.33 -29.12
CA PRO A 353 25.36 41.57 -28.56
C PRO A 353 24.73 40.60 -29.56
N ARG A 354 24.70 40.93 -30.86
CA ARG A 354 24.16 40.07 -31.92
C ARG A 354 24.98 38.80 -32.08
N ALA A 355 26.32 38.90 -32.09
CA ALA A 355 27.20 37.74 -32.17
C ALA A 355 27.02 36.79 -30.96
N LYS A 356 26.77 37.34 -29.77
CA LYS A 356 26.47 36.55 -28.57
C LYS A 356 25.09 35.90 -28.63
N ILE A 357 24.09 36.59 -29.16
CA ILE A 357 22.75 36.04 -29.40
C ILE A 357 22.81 34.90 -30.41
N ASP A 358 23.55 35.05 -31.50
CA ASP A 358 23.68 34.02 -32.53
C ASP A 358 24.43 32.80 -31.99
N TRP A 359 25.50 33.00 -31.20
CA TRP A 359 26.15 31.89 -30.48
C TRP A 359 25.20 31.15 -29.53
N MET A 360 24.32 31.88 -28.81
CA MET A 360 23.31 31.25 -27.95
C MET A 360 22.26 30.50 -28.76
N LYS A 361 21.81 31.02 -29.90
CA LYS A 361 20.87 30.34 -30.80
C LYS A 361 21.47 29.03 -31.30
N ASP A 362 22.73 29.03 -31.76
CA ASP A 362 23.41 27.82 -32.20
C ASP A 362 23.55 26.79 -31.07
N LYS A 363 23.87 27.25 -29.85
CA LYS A 363 23.96 26.36 -28.69
C LYS A 363 22.61 25.76 -28.30
N ILE A 364 21.53 26.53 -28.38
CA ILE A 364 20.16 26.05 -28.13
C ILE A 364 19.76 25.02 -29.20
N ASN A 365 20.03 25.30 -30.48
CA ASN A 365 19.71 24.39 -31.58
C ASN A 365 20.46 23.05 -31.45
N ASN A 366 21.75 23.08 -31.12
CA ASN A 366 22.54 21.86 -30.92
C ASN A 366 22.03 21.00 -29.74
N GLU A 367 21.62 21.62 -28.62
CA GLU A 367 21.02 20.87 -27.51
C GLU A 367 19.62 20.35 -27.88
N LEU A 368 18.81 21.11 -28.63
CA LEU A 368 17.50 20.65 -29.12
C LEU A 368 17.63 19.43 -30.05
N GLU A 369 18.59 19.42 -30.97
CA GLU A 369 18.87 18.25 -31.81
C GLU A 369 19.24 17.04 -30.97
N ARG A 370 20.15 17.22 -29.99
CA ARG A 370 20.56 16.16 -29.07
C ARG A 370 19.40 15.62 -28.23
N TYR A 371 18.48 16.47 -27.77
CA TYR A 371 17.27 16.01 -27.07
C TYR A 371 16.31 15.29 -28.01
N SER A 372 16.15 15.76 -29.25
CA SER A 372 15.33 15.09 -30.25
C SER A 372 15.84 13.67 -30.56
N GLU A 373 17.16 13.50 -30.68
CA GLU A 373 17.77 12.17 -30.87
C GLU A 373 17.48 11.24 -29.69
N ARG A 374 17.62 11.73 -28.44
CA ARG A 374 17.31 10.95 -27.24
C ARG A 374 15.82 10.60 -27.14
N CYS A 375 14.92 11.50 -27.56
CA CYS A 375 13.49 11.22 -27.62
C CYS A 375 13.17 10.14 -28.65
N ASN A 376 13.84 10.16 -29.81
CA ASN A 376 13.69 9.12 -30.83
C ASN A 376 14.18 7.75 -30.31
N GLU A 377 15.36 7.71 -29.67
CA GLU A 377 15.90 6.50 -29.04
C GLU A 377 14.96 5.97 -27.94
N LEU A 378 14.39 6.87 -27.14
CA LEU A 378 13.40 6.50 -26.12
C LEU A 378 12.11 5.95 -26.73
N SER A 379 11.62 6.55 -27.82
CA SER A 379 10.43 6.08 -28.53
C SER A 379 10.63 4.68 -29.12
N GLU A 380 11.82 4.41 -29.69
CA GLU A 380 12.19 3.07 -30.16
C GLU A 380 12.25 2.05 -29.01
N ASN A 381 12.81 2.44 -27.87
CA ASN A 381 12.82 1.61 -26.67
C ASN A 381 11.41 1.32 -26.13
N ILE A 382 10.51 2.30 -26.15
CA ILE A 382 9.11 2.12 -25.76
C ILE A 382 8.42 1.13 -26.71
N SER A 383 8.60 1.29 -28.02
CA SER A 383 8.02 0.37 -29.01
C SER A 383 8.51 -1.07 -28.83
N ASN A 384 9.79 -1.26 -28.51
CA ASN A 384 10.36 -2.56 -28.16
C ASN A 384 9.74 -3.16 -26.88
N ILE A 385 9.44 -2.32 -25.88
CA ILE A 385 8.77 -2.75 -24.65
C ILE A 385 7.32 -3.15 -24.94
N GLU A 386 6.59 -2.36 -25.72
CA GLU A 386 5.21 -2.67 -26.12
C GLU A 386 5.12 -4.02 -26.85
N GLU A 387 6.04 -4.29 -27.77
CA GLU A 387 6.10 -5.58 -28.48
C GLU A 387 6.40 -6.76 -27.53
N ARG A 388 7.24 -6.55 -26.51
CA ARG A 388 7.51 -7.57 -25.47
C ARG A 388 6.28 -7.81 -24.60
N ILE A 389 5.55 -6.76 -24.22
CA ILE A 389 4.30 -6.86 -23.45
C ILE A 389 3.25 -7.62 -24.26
N ARG A 390 3.11 -7.33 -25.56
CA ARG A 390 2.19 -8.03 -26.46
C ARG A 390 2.47 -9.52 -26.49
N LYS A 391 3.73 -9.93 -26.69
CA LYS A 391 4.15 -11.34 -26.65
C LYS A 391 3.90 -12.01 -25.30
N LEU A 392 4.05 -11.27 -24.21
CA LEU A 392 3.83 -11.78 -22.86
C LEU A 392 2.34 -11.99 -22.56
N SER A 393 1.49 -11.09 -23.06
CA SER A 393 0.03 -11.22 -23.02
C SER A 393 -0.45 -12.44 -23.81
N GLU A 394 0.07 -12.66 -25.02
CA GLU A 394 -0.22 -13.87 -25.82
C GLU A 394 0.15 -15.16 -25.07
N ARG A 395 1.33 -15.19 -24.42
CA ARG A 395 1.75 -16.34 -23.60
C ARG A 395 0.86 -16.55 -22.38
N LEU A 396 0.40 -15.48 -21.73
CA LEU A 396 -0.51 -15.59 -20.58
C LEU A 396 -1.84 -16.23 -20.98
N VAL A 397 -2.39 -15.85 -22.14
CA VAL A 397 -3.62 -16.48 -22.66
C VAL A 397 -3.39 -17.97 -22.90
N GLN A 398 -2.26 -18.35 -23.50
CA GLN A 398 -1.93 -19.76 -23.71
C GLN A 398 -1.80 -20.53 -22.38
N VAL A 399 -1.14 -19.96 -21.37
CA VAL A 399 -1.01 -20.58 -20.05
C VAL A 399 -2.37 -20.71 -19.34
N MET A 400 -3.26 -19.73 -19.52
CA MET A 400 -4.63 -19.81 -18.99
C MET A 400 -5.42 -20.96 -19.64
N GLU A 401 -5.33 -21.13 -20.97
CA GLU A 401 -5.97 -22.24 -21.68
C GLU A 401 -5.41 -23.61 -21.24
N GLU A 402 -4.09 -23.72 -21.10
CA GLU A 402 -3.43 -24.95 -20.62
C GLU A 402 -3.83 -25.27 -19.16
N SER A 403 -3.95 -24.24 -18.31
CA SER A 403 -4.40 -24.38 -16.92
C SER A 403 -5.85 -24.83 -16.82
N GLU A 404 -6.74 -24.29 -17.67
CA GLU A 404 -8.15 -24.71 -17.73
C GLU A 404 -8.27 -26.18 -18.16
N GLN A 405 -7.51 -26.59 -19.18
CA GLN A 405 -7.47 -28.00 -19.61
C GLN A 405 -6.95 -28.93 -18.50
N ALA A 406 -5.92 -28.50 -17.77
CA ALA A 406 -5.40 -29.25 -16.63
C ALA A 406 -6.43 -29.37 -15.49
N ALA A 407 -7.20 -28.32 -15.21
CA ALA A 407 -8.27 -28.34 -14.22
C ALA A 407 -9.38 -29.33 -14.61
N VAL A 408 -9.81 -29.33 -15.87
CA VAL A 408 -10.78 -30.31 -16.39
C VAL A 408 -10.24 -31.75 -16.25
N GLY A 409 -8.95 -31.96 -16.57
CA GLY A 409 -8.29 -33.25 -16.39
C GLY A 409 -8.27 -33.73 -14.93
N ALA A 410 -7.97 -32.83 -14.00
CA ALA A 410 -7.96 -33.11 -12.56
C ALA A 410 -9.36 -33.45 -12.01
N GLU A 411 -10.40 -32.78 -12.51
CA GLU A 411 -11.78 -33.09 -12.14
C GLU A 411 -12.21 -34.47 -12.66
N ALA A 412 -11.85 -34.80 -13.90
CA ALA A 412 -12.09 -36.12 -14.49
C ALA A 412 -11.36 -37.24 -13.71
N ALA A 413 -10.09 -37.01 -13.33
CA ALA A 413 -9.33 -37.94 -12.51
C ALA A 413 -9.98 -38.13 -11.13
N THR A 414 -10.47 -37.06 -10.51
CA THR A 414 -11.17 -37.12 -9.22
C THR A 414 -12.46 -37.94 -9.31
N LYS A 415 -13.25 -37.74 -10.38
CA LYS A 415 -14.44 -38.56 -10.67
C LYS A 415 -14.09 -40.04 -10.83
N ALA A 416 -13.05 -40.35 -11.59
CA ALA A 416 -12.60 -41.73 -11.78
C ALA A 416 -12.14 -42.38 -10.46
N LEU A 417 -11.40 -41.63 -9.63
CA LEU A 417 -10.90 -42.11 -8.35
C LEU A 417 -12.05 -42.37 -7.35
N ASN A 418 -13.09 -41.54 -7.39
CA ASN A 418 -14.30 -41.75 -6.59
C ASN A 418 -15.06 -43.02 -7.01
N VAL A 419 -15.13 -43.32 -8.32
CA VAL A 419 -15.72 -44.57 -8.82
C VAL A 419 -14.92 -45.78 -8.33
N VAL A 420 -13.59 -45.72 -8.37
CA VAL A 420 -12.72 -46.79 -7.85
C VAL A 420 -12.91 -46.97 -6.35
N PHE A 421 -12.97 -45.87 -5.59
CA PHE A 421 -13.20 -45.89 -4.14
C PHE A 421 -14.54 -46.56 -3.78
N GLU A 422 -15.63 -46.18 -4.44
CA GLU A 422 -16.95 -46.79 -4.22
C GLU A 422 -16.99 -48.27 -4.62
N SER A 423 -16.27 -48.66 -5.67
CA SER A 423 -16.08 -50.07 -6.03
C SER A 423 -15.35 -50.84 -4.94
N HIS A 424 -14.25 -50.28 -4.41
CA HIS A 424 -13.49 -50.88 -3.32
C HIS A 424 -14.34 -51.06 -2.05
N LYS A 425 -15.15 -50.06 -1.70
CA LYS A 425 -16.10 -50.12 -0.59
C LYS A 425 -17.12 -51.25 -0.77
N LYS A 426 -17.67 -51.43 -1.97
CA LYS A 426 -18.58 -52.56 -2.29
C LYS A 426 -17.89 -53.91 -2.16
N ILE A 427 -16.63 -54.03 -2.60
CA ILE A 427 -15.84 -55.26 -2.47
C ILE A 427 -15.62 -55.58 -0.99
N GLN A 428 -15.26 -54.58 -0.19
CA GLN A 428 -15.04 -54.74 1.25
C GLN A 428 -16.31 -55.24 1.97
N ILE A 429 -17.47 -54.65 1.67
CA ILE A 429 -18.77 -55.13 2.20
C ILE A 429 -19.04 -56.58 1.81
N LYS A 430 -18.69 -57.01 0.58
CA LYS A 430 -18.83 -58.41 0.17
C LYS A 430 -17.88 -59.31 0.95
N PHE A 431 -16.65 -58.87 1.19
CA PHE A 431 -15.65 -59.62 1.95
C PHE A 431 -16.11 -59.83 3.40
N ASP A 432 -16.65 -58.79 4.03
CA ASP A 432 -17.23 -58.88 5.38
C ASP A 432 -18.39 -59.87 5.44
N LYS A 433 -19.27 -59.88 4.42
CA LYS A 433 -20.34 -60.87 4.30
C LYS A 433 -19.80 -62.29 4.15
N PHE A 434 -18.78 -62.50 3.33
CA PHE A 434 -18.14 -63.81 3.17
C PHE A 434 -17.49 -64.29 4.47
N GLN A 435 -16.78 -63.41 5.18
CA GLN A 435 -16.17 -63.71 6.47
C GLN A 435 -17.21 -64.09 7.53
N ASN A 436 -18.33 -63.37 7.58
CA ASN A 436 -19.46 -63.69 8.46
C ASN A 436 -20.12 -65.03 8.08
N HIS A 437 -20.20 -65.36 6.80
CA HIS A 437 -20.75 -66.63 6.34
C HIS A 437 -19.84 -67.81 6.69
N LEU A 438 -18.53 -67.69 6.44
CA LEU A 438 -17.51 -68.69 6.77
C LEU A 438 -17.43 -68.96 8.27
N SER A 439 -17.48 -67.92 9.10
CA SER A 439 -17.50 -68.07 10.56
C SER A 439 -18.80 -68.73 11.05
N GLY A 440 -19.93 -68.45 10.40
CA GLY A 440 -21.20 -69.13 10.62
C GLY A 440 -21.14 -70.62 10.27
N GLU A 441 -20.60 -70.98 9.11
CA GLU A 441 -20.41 -72.38 8.72
C GLU A 441 -19.44 -73.11 9.65
N GLN A 442 -18.29 -72.52 9.99
CA GLN A 442 -17.36 -73.13 10.96
C GLN A 442 -18.04 -73.42 12.30
N ARG A 443 -18.93 -72.52 12.75
CA ARG A 443 -19.71 -72.72 13.98
C ARG A 443 -20.69 -73.88 13.83
N ASN A 444 -21.42 -73.96 12.72
CA ASN A 444 -22.33 -75.08 12.45
C ASN A 444 -21.59 -76.41 12.34
N THR A 445 -20.46 -76.45 11.63
CA THR A 445 -19.64 -77.67 11.50
C THR A 445 -19.13 -78.12 12.86
N ARG A 446 -18.70 -77.21 13.75
CA ARG A 446 -18.33 -77.55 15.13
C ARG A 446 -19.51 -78.14 15.91
N VAL A 447 -20.71 -77.57 15.79
CA VAL A 447 -21.91 -78.10 16.47
C VAL A 447 -22.26 -79.50 15.96
N ILE A 448 -22.20 -79.72 14.65
CA ILE A 448 -22.45 -81.04 14.04
C ILE A 448 -21.40 -82.07 14.52
N LEU A 449 -20.13 -81.68 14.61
CA LEU A 449 -19.06 -82.54 15.12
C LEU A 449 -19.29 -82.94 16.58
N VAL A 450 -19.72 -81.98 17.42
CA VAL A 450 -20.05 -82.24 18.84
C VAL A 450 -21.27 -83.15 18.96
N LEU A 451 -22.33 -82.92 18.17
CA LEU A 451 -23.50 -83.79 18.12
C LEU A 451 -23.14 -85.19 17.63
N GLY A 452 -22.31 -85.31 16.59
CA GLY A 452 -21.81 -86.58 16.07
C GLY A 452 -21.06 -87.35 17.15
N LEU A 453 -20.12 -86.69 17.84
CA LEU A 453 -19.40 -87.26 18.98
C LEU A 453 -20.34 -87.74 20.08
N PHE A 454 -21.35 -86.94 20.43
CA PHE A 454 -22.37 -87.31 21.40
C PHE A 454 -23.15 -88.55 20.98
N PHE A 455 -23.61 -88.64 19.73
CA PHE A 455 -24.33 -89.80 19.22
C PHE A 455 -23.45 -91.06 19.17
N THR A 456 -22.18 -90.95 18.78
CA THR A 456 -21.24 -92.08 18.88
C THR A 456 -21.04 -92.52 20.32
N LEU A 457 -20.96 -91.60 21.27
CA LEU A 457 -20.78 -91.92 22.68
C LEU A 457 -22.03 -92.62 23.26
N VAL A 458 -23.22 -92.14 22.91
CA VAL A 458 -24.50 -92.81 23.23
C VAL A 458 -24.57 -94.21 22.60
N GLY A 459 -24.15 -94.36 21.34
CA GLY A 459 -24.11 -95.65 20.65
C GLY A 459 -23.17 -96.64 21.32
N VAL A 460 -21.98 -96.19 21.75
CA VAL A 460 -21.00 -97.01 22.48
C VAL A 460 -21.56 -97.40 23.85
N VAL A 461 -22.12 -96.46 24.62
CA VAL A 461 -22.74 -96.75 25.93
C VAL A 461 -23.85 -97.77 25.78
N ARG A 462 -24.72 -97.63 24.77
CA ARG A 462 -25.80 -98.59 24.52
C ARG A 462 -25.29 -99.97 24.12
N PHE A 463 -24.24 -100.04 23.29
CA PHE A 463 -23.60 -101.30 22.90
C PHE A 463 -22.98 -102.06 24.08
N PHE A 464 -22.43 -101.33 25.06
CA PHE A 464 -21.84 -101.93 26.26
C PHE A 464 -22.86 -102.28 27.35
N PHE A 465 -23.99 -101.57 27.44
CA PHE A 465 -25.02 -101.79 28.47
C PHE A 465 -26.18 -102.70 28.05
N ASP A 466 -26.49 -102.87 26.75
CA ASP A 466 -27.53 -103.82 26.27
C ASP A 466 -27.02 -105.29 26.18
N ARG A 467 -25.84 -105.59 26.76
CA ARG A 467 -25.21 -106.92 26.73
C ARG A 467 -25.18 -107.66 28.08
N HIS A 468 -25.94 -107.18 29.08
CA HIS A 468 -26.13 -107.87 30.35
C HIS A 468 -27.60 -108.22 30.61
#